data_AF-A0A8I1WKU4-F1
#
_entry.id   AF-A0A8I1WKU4-F1
#
_cell.length_a   1.000
_cell.length_b   1.000
_cell.length_c   1.000
_cell.angle_alpha   90.00
_cell.angle_beta   90.00
_cell.angle_gamma   90.00
#
_symmetry.space_group_name_H-M   'P 1'
#
loop_
_entity.id
_entity.type
_entity.pdbx_description
1 polymer ?
#
loop_
_entity_poly.entity_id
_entity_poly.type
_entity_poly.pdbx_seq_one_letter_code
_entity_poly.pdbx_strand_id
1 'polypeptide(L)'
;MADYSSVNNPETQHPVVGVTHNYKFDIIGFFCFLWQTRIRIPVPYMAQADRIRDTILCKALEQHISQRIVTEVTRILNSDEVFWSRRTDCISHTAEISVSSGNGMYLNDFMVYNVSNIDEDVPEYTDYCWRPELEDPDKEAVFTWKKPVTVEKIVLYGAVSAESKIDRLQVTLSNGFSQTIENLPQNGNPLEIFPGKQENITSCTLKILSATGTDYGISECEIYSTEEFTSKLVPFCKIRIEDNFAYEYFVNKNCKVLPLTLYTYGNTGKVALTVEKGRSVIRDGKLFIADSDQEIFIRAQNEEGSVWDQIIIRRLSWFGLKRKKLSDIADRIYLKKRKRQLKHQLK
;
A
#
# COMPACT_ATOMS: atom_id res chain seq x y z
N MET A 1 -7.55 -3.94 -15.57
CA MET A 1 -6.20 -4.31 -15.13
C MET A 1 -5.22 -3.52 -15.97
N ALA A 2 -4.55 -2.57 -15.32
CA ALA A 2 -3.69 -1.55 -15.90
C ALA A 2 -2.72 -2.14 -16.95
N ASP A 3 -2.76 -1.57 -18.15
CA ASP A 3 -1.95 -2.00 -19.28
C ASP A 3 -0.79 -1.01 -19.39
N TYR A 4 0.45 -1.40 -19.03
CA TYR A 4 1.67 -0.59 -19.28
C TYR A 4 1.78 -0.07 -20.72
N SER A 5 0.98 -0.62 -21.63
CA SER A 5 1.08 -0.36 -23.06
C SER A 5 -0.04 0.55 -23.59
N SER A 6 -0.40 1.55 -22.78
CA SER A 6 -1.03 2.77 -23.26
C SER A 6 0.00 3.89 -23.43
N VAL A 7 -0.31 4.80 -24.35
CA VAL A 7 0.55 5.96 -24.68
C VAL A 7 0.97 6.76 -23.44
N ASN A 8 0.11 6.82 -22.43
CA ASN A 8 0.44 7.28 -21.08
C ASN A 8 0.18 6.11 -20.13
N ASN A 9 1.13 5.78 -19.27
CA ASN A 9 0.98 4.64 -18.38
C ASN A 9 -0.21 4.84 -17.43
N PRO A 10 -1.06 3.83 -17.25
CA PRO A 10 -2.15 3.90 -16.30
C PRO A 10 -1.61 3.74 -14.88
N GLU A 11 -2.36 4.21 -13.91
CA GLU A 11 -2.15 3.90 -12.50
C GLU A 11 -2.34 2.42 -12.17
N THR A 12 -1.79 2.06 -11.02
CA THR A 12 -2.05 0.79 -10.35
C THR A 12 -3.48 0.79 -9.83
N GLN A 13 -4.26 -0.20 -10.29
CA GLN A 13 -5.68 -0.35 -9.95
C GLN A 13 -5.88 -1.47 -8.94
N HIS A 14 -6.92 -1.36 -8.10
CA HIS A 14 -7.33 -2.43 -7.19
C HIS A 14 -7.70 -3.65 -8.04
N PRO A 15 -7.07 -4.81 -7.81
CA PRO A 15 -7.56 -6.08 -8.33
C PRO A 15 -9.03 -6.31 -8.01
N VAL A 16 -9.81 -6.74 -9.00
CA VAL A 16 -11.25 -7.05 -8.86
C VAL A 16 -11.47 -8.54 -9.10
N VAL A 17 -12.08 -9.23 -8.13
CA VAL A 17 -12.36 -10.67 -8.21
C VAL A 17 -13.23 -10.99 -9.44
N GLY A 18 -12.88 -12.03 -10.17
CA GLY A 18 -13.58 -12.46 -11.38
C GLY A 18 -13.33 -11.59 -12.63
N VAL A 19 -12.75 -10.39 -12.48
CA VAL A 19 -12.31 -9.53 -13.60
C VAL A 19 -10.80 -9.61 -13.80
N THR A 20 -10.06 -9.67 -12.70
CA THR A 20 -8.60 -9.71 -12.68
C THR A 20 -8.14 -11.15 -12.87
N HIS A 21 -7.39 -11.41 -13.93
CA HIS A 21 -6.90 -12.76 -14.25
C HIS A 21 -6.06 -13.36 -13.12
N ASN A 22 -6.48 -14.55 -12.66
CA ASN A 22 -5.98 -15.29 -11.50
C ASN A 22 -6.13 -14.56 -10.15
N TYR A 23 -7.15 -13.71 -10.02
CA TYR A 23 -7.53 -13.09 -8.74
C TYR A 23 -8.91 -13.61 -8.35
N LYS A 24 -8.92 -14.67 -7.54
CA LYS A 24 -10.15 -15.36 -7.11
C LYS A 24 -10.64 -14.92 -5.73
N PHE A 25 -9.79 -14.25 -4.95
CA PHE A 25 -10.08 -13.77 -3.60
C PHE A 25 -9.51 -12.37 -3.40
N ASP A 26 -10.28 -11.45 -2.80
CA ASP A 26 -9.85 -10.07 -2.63
C ASP A 26 -8.99 -9.88 -1.37
N ILE A 27 -7.76 -10.41 -1.35
CA ILE A 27 -6.90 -10.31 -0.17
C ILE A 27 -6.63 -8.86 0.25
N ILE A 28 -6.56 -7.93 -0.70
CA ILE A 28 -6.30 -6.51 -0.45
C ILE A 28 -7.50 -5.84 0.22
N GLY A 29 -8.71 -6.07 -0.30
CA GLY A 29 -9.93 -5.48 0.26
C GLY A 29 -10.46 -6.21 1.50
N PHE A 30 -10.10 -7.49 1.67
CA PHE A 30 -10.60 -8.34 2.74
C PHE A 30 -9.81 -8.19 4.04
N PHE A 31 -8.50 -7.92 3.94
CA PHE A 31 -7.57 -7.94 5.08
C PHE A 31 -6.92 -6.56 5.33
N CYS A 32 -6.01 -6.45 6.31
CA CYS A 32 -5.43 -5.22 6.86
C CYS A 32 -4.82 -4.20 5.88
N PHE A 33 -4.73 -4.53 4.58
CA PHE A 33 -4.19 -3.68 3.51
C PHE A 33 -5.29 -2.99 2.71
N LEU A 34 -6.18 -2.31 3.42
CA LEU A 34 -7.29 -1.55 2.84
C LEU A 34 -6.82 -0.67 1.69
N TRP A 35 -7.38 -0.87 0.48
CA TRP A 35 -6.91 -0.20 -0.74
C TRP A 35 -6.88 1.34 -0.64
N GLN A 36 -7.81 1.92 0.10
CA GLN A 36 -7.94 3.36 0.31
C GLN A 36 -6.84 3.96 1.19
N THR A 37 -6.13 3.17 2.01
CA THR A 37 -5.05 3.65 2.90
C THR A 37 -3.67 3.59 2.26
N ARG A 38 -3.60 3.13 1.00
CA ARG A 38 -2.35 2.96 0.27
C ARG A 38 -1.62 4.28 0.02
N ILE A 39 -0.31 4.20 -0.03
CA ILE A 39 0.59 5.26 -0.49
C ILE A 39 0.93 4.97 -1.95
N ARG A 40 0.86 6.01 -2.79
CA ARG A 40 1.21 5.95 -4.21
C ARG A 40 2.56 6.66 -4.39
N ILE A 41 3.59 5.92 -4.76
CA ILE A 41 4.96 6.41 -4.92
C ILE A 41 5.25 6.65 -6.41
N PRO A 42 5.81 7.81 -6.79
CA PRO A 42 6.22 8.06 -8.17
C PRO A 42 7.32 7.11 -8.63
N VAL A 43 7.20 6.63 -9.86
CA VAL A 43 8.19 5.80 -10.54
C VAL A 43 9.42 6.67 -10.87
N PRO A 44 10.65 6.21 -10.55
CA PRO A 44 11.85 6.98 -10.83
C PRO A 44 12.07 7.19 -12.32
N TYR A 45 12.72 8.29 -12.70
CA TYR A 45 12.99 8.64 -14.11
C TYR A 45 13.64 7.50 -14.91
N MET A 46 14.55 6.73 -14.29
CA MET A 46 15.22 5.59 -14.94
C MET A 46 14.27 4.43 -15.30
N ALA A 47 13.09 4.38 -14.70
CA ALA A 47 12.04 3.42 -14.99
C ALA A 47 10.97 3.95 -15.97
N GLN A 48 11.04 5.22 -16.37
CA GLN A 48 10.11 5.87 -17.32
C GLN A 48 10.55 5.75 -18.79
N ALA A 49 11.25 4.66 -19.15
CA ALA A 49 11.79 4.53 -20.49
C ALA A 49 10.70 4.37 -21.56
N ASP A 50 10.96 4.96 -22.73
CA ASP A 50 10.09 4.94 -23.91
C ASP A 50 9.74 3.52 -24.42
N ARG A 51 10.56 2.53 -24.06
CA ARG A 51 10.33 1.11 -24.34
C ARG A 51 10.54 0.29 -23.11
N ILE A 52 9.70 -0.72 -22.92
CA ILE A 52 9.70 -1.57 -21.73
C ILE A 52 11.04 -2.25 -21.50
N ARG A 53 11.64 -2.79 -22.56
CA ARG A 53 12.91 -3.53 -22.53
C ARG A 53 14.10 -2.66 -22.08
N ASP A 54 13.96 -1.35 -22.25
CA ASP A 54 15.02 -0.40 -21.97
C ASP A 54 14.93 0.11 -20.51
N THR A 55 13.79 -0.09 -19.83
CA THR A 55 13.60 0.23 -18.41
C THR A 55 14.54 -0.60 -17.52
N ILE A 56 15.00 0.02 -16.43
CA ILE A 56 15.79 -0.69 -15.40
C ILE A 56 15.00 -1.83 -14.75
N LEU A 57 13.68 -1.64 -14.58
CA LEU A 57 12.80 -2.65 -13.99
C LEU A 57 12.70 -3.90 -14.89
N CYS A 58 12.50 -3.75 -16.20
CA CYS A 58 12.47 -4.91 -17.09
C CYS A 58 13.82 -5.64 -17.12
N LYS A 59 14.94 -4.91 -17.11
CA LYS A 59 16.28 -5.50 -17.04
C LYS A 59 16.52 -6.26 -15.75
N ALA A 60 16.09 -5.71 -14.62
CA ALA A 60 16.18 -6.37 -13.32
C ALA A 60 15.33 -7.64 -13.28
N LEU A 61 14.08 -7.57 -13.76
CA LEU A 61 13.17 -8.72 -13.82
C LEU A 61 13.73 -9.85 -14.69
N GLU A 62 14.42 -9.52 -15.79
CA GLU A 62 15.12 -10.50 -16.62
C GLU A 62 16.31 -11.19 -15.93
N GLN A 63 16.85 -10.65 -14.82
CA GLN A 63 17.86 -11.32 -14.01
C GLN A 63 17.24 -12.29 -12.97
N HIS A 64 15.98 -12.09 -12.59
CA HIS A 64 15.27 -12.89 -11.57
C HIS A 64 14.30 -13.91 -12.19
N ILE A 65 14.79 -14.65 -13.19
CA ILE A 65 13.99 -15.61 -13.98
C ILE A 65 13.34 -16.68 -13.09
N SER A 66 14.01 -17.11 -12.02
CA SER A 66 13.54 -18.12 -11.07
C SER A 66 12.22 -17.75 -10.38
N GLN A 67 11.92 -16.45 -10.23
CA GLN A 67 10.69 -15.98 -9.58
C GLN A 67 9.50 -15.87 -10.54
N ARG A 68 9.68 -16.24 -11.82
CA ARG A 68 8.67 -16.12 -12.89
C ARG A 68 8.12 -14.69 -13.09
N ILE A 69 8.63 -13.67 -12.42
CA ILE A 69 8.09 -12.29 -12.42
C ILE A 69 8.11 -11.64 -13.82
N VAL A 70 9.01 -12.07 -14.70
CA VAL A 70 9.03 -11.64 -16.11
C VAL A 70 7.67 -11.89 -16.81
N THR A 71 6.88 -12.86 -16.35
CA THR A 71 5.55 -13.13 -16.90
C THR A 71 4.50 -12.08 -16.56
N GLU A 72 4.76 -11.27 -15.53
CA GLU A 72 3.88 -10.28 -14.93
C GLU A 72 4.38 -8.83 -15.12
N VAL A 73 5.48 -8.64 -15.86
CA VAL A 73 6.11 -7.34 -16.16
C VAL A 73 5.11 -6.23 -16.54
N THR A 74 4.11 -6.53 -17.37
CA THR A 74 3.12 -5.54 -17.82
C THR A 74 2.13 -5.10 -16.74
N ARG A 75 2.06 -5.84 -15.63
CA ARG A 75 1.23 -5.54 -14.45
C ARG A 75 1.97 -4.75 -13.39
N ILE A 76 3.30 -4.86 -13.38
CA ILE A 76 4.20 -4.20 -12.41
C ILE A 76 4.47 -2.77 -12.83
N LEU A 77 4.53 -2.52 -14.13
CA LEU A 77 4.89 -1.22 -14.66
C LEU A 77 3.61 -0.38 -14.84
N ASN A 78 3.29 0.42 -13.82
CA ASN A 78 2.22 1.42 -13.85
C ASN A 78 2.83 2.83 -13.72
N SER A 79 1.99 3.87 -13.71
CA SER A 79 2.44 5.25 -13.48
C SER A 79 2.89 5.52 -12.04
N ASP A 80 2.53 4.62 -11.12
CA ASP A 80 2.82 4.67 -9.69
C ASP A 80 3.14 3.27 -9.14
N GLU A 81 3.80 3.25 -7.99
CA GLU A 81 3.97 2.05 -7.17
C GLU A 81 3.12 2.19 -5.91
N VAL A 82 2.50 1.10 -5.47
CA VAL A 82 1.55 1.10 -4.36
C VAL A 82 2.13 0.37 -3.16
N PHE A 83 2.09 1.01 -2.00
CA PHE A 83 2.56 0.46 -0.72
C PHE A 83 1.58 0.76 0.41
N TRP A 84 1.69 0.02 1.51
CA TRP A 84 1.04 0.34 2.78
C TRP A 84 2.11 0.59 3.82
N SER A 85 1.96 1.67 4.59
CA SER A 85 2.91 1.98 5.65
C SER A 85 2.64 1.10 6.85
N ARG A 86 3.68 0.47 7.39
CA ARG A 86 3.67 -0.20 8.69
C ARG A 86 4.81 0.34 9.53
N ARG A 87 4.52 0.68 10.77
CA ARG A 87 5.52 1.13 11.73
C ARG A 87 6.39 -0.06 12.16
N THR A 88 7.65 0.20 12.48
CA THR A 88 8.63 -0.83 12.88
C THR A 88 9.24 -0.55 14.25
N ASP A 89 8.86 0.56 14.89
CA ASP A 89 9.28 1.01 16.21
C ASP A 89 8.36 0.49 17.33
N CYS A 90 7.75 -0.67 17.09
CA CYS A 90 6.85 -1.32 18.04
C CYS A 90 7.63 -1.88 19.24
N ILE A 91 7.26 -1.48 20.44
CA ILE A 91 7.91 -1.89 21.69
C ILE A 91 7.43 -3.25 22.21
N SER A 92 6.36 -3.83 21.65
CA SER A 92 5.92 -5.19 22.02
C SER A 92 6.97 -6.26 21.67
N HIS A 93 7.81 -6.02 20.65
CA HIS A 93 8.94 -6.90 20.31
C HIS A 93 10.03 -6.96 21.40
N THR A 94 10.03 -6.02 22.35
CA THR A 94 10.96 -6.01 23.49
C THR A 94 10.35 -6.56 24.78
N ALA A 95 9.06 -6.91 24.74
CA ALA A 95 8.36 -7.49 25.86
C ALA A 95 8.54 -9.02 25.90
N GLU A 96 8.60 -9.56 27.11
CA GLU A 96 8.37 -10.99 27.35
C GLU A 96 6.86 -11.24 27.38
N ILE A 97 6.40 -12.26 26.66
CA ILE A 97 4.98 -12.60 26.53
C ILE A 97 4.68 -13.87 27.30
N SER A 98 3.67 -13.81 28.17
CA SER A 98 3.06 -14.97 28.81
C SER A 98 1.57 -14.98 28.52
N VAL A 99 1.01 -16.16 28.29
CA VAL A 99 -0.42 -16.36 28.05
C VAL A 99 -0.98 -17.38 29.03
N SER A 100 -2.24 -17.25 29.43
CA SER A 100 -2.92 -18.23 30.27
C SER A 100 -3.08 -19.59 29.57
N SER A 101 -3.28 -19.57 28.25
CA SER A 101 -3.28 -20.76 27.39
C SER A 101 -3.02 -20.40 25.92
N GLY A 102 -2.85 -21.42 25.08
CA GLY A 102 -2.53 -21.25 23.66
C GLY A 102 -1.09 -20.83 23.41
N ASN A 103 -0.80 -20.36 22.20
CA ASN A 103 0.55 -19.95 21.80
C ASN A 103 0.64 -18.43 21.63
N GLY A 104 1.32 -17.75 22.56
CA GLY A 104 1.50 -16.30 22.55
C GLY A 104 2.57 -15.78 21.60
N MET A 105 3.35 -16.64 20.92
CA MET A 105 4.46 -16.19 20.07
C MET A 105 4.04 -15.31 18.89
N TYR A 106 2.78 -15.45 18.45
CA TYR A 106 2.23 -14.70 17.32
C TYR A 106 1.95 -13.23 17.67
N LEU A 107 1.76 -12.91 18.94
CA LEU A 107 1.30 -11.60 19.38
C LEU A 107 2.28 -10.44 19.08
N ASN A 108 3.53 -10.74 18.76
CA ASN A 108 4.56 -9.75 18.44
C ASN A 108 5.58 -10.24 17.39
N ASP A 109 5.22 -11.17 16.52
CA ASP A 109 6.13 -11.71 15.50
C ASP A 109 6.19 -10.85 14.21
N PHE A 110 5.44 -9.74 14.19
CA PHE A 110 5.29 -8.87 13.03
C PHE A 110 4.53 -9.52 11.86
N MET A 111 3.80 -10.62 12.08
CA MET A 111 2.98 -11.32 11.10
C MET A 111 1.49 -11.27 11.46
N VAL A 112 0.77 -10.36 10.81
CA VAL A 112 -0.70 -10.24 10.98
C VAL A 112 -1.50 -11.40 10.37
N TYR A 113 -0.90 -12.15 9.44
CA TYR A 113 -1.41 -13.42 8.90
C TYR A 113 -0.25 -14.28 8.37
N ASN A 114 -0.52 -15.58 8.22
CA ASN A 114 0.35 -16.53 7.55
C ASN A 114 -0.50 -17.54 6.77
N VAL A 115 0.09 -18.19 5.76
CA VAL A 115 -0.61 -19.14 4.87
C VAL A 115 0.17 -20.45 4.79
N SER A 116 -0.56 -21.56 4.69
CA SER A 116 0.04 -22.90 4.56
C SER A 116 0.69 -23.11 3.19
N ASN A 117 0.08 -22.56 2.14
CA ASN A 117 0.52 -22.69 0.76
C ASN A 117 0.30 -21.37 -0.01
N ILE A 118 1.39 -20.77 -0.48
CA ILE A 118 1.37 -19.51 -1.24
C ILE A 118 0.88 -19.68 -2.69
N ASP A 119 0.80 -20.91 -3.20
CA ASP A 119 0.37 -21.19 -4.57
C ASP A 119 -1.15 -21.36 -4.71
N GLU A 120 -1.90 -21.39 -3.60
CA GLU A 120 -3.36 -21.50 -3.63
C GLU A 120 -4.03 -20.18 -4.05
N ASP A 121 -5.04 -20.27 -4.91
CA ASP A 121 -5.79 -19.10 -5.37
C ASP A 121 -6.66 -18.48 -4.26
N VAL A 122 -7.03 -19.28 -3.27
CA VAL A 122 -7.74 -18.85 -2.05
C VAL A 122 -6.86 -19.23 -0.87
N PRO A 123 -6.34 -18.25 -0.11
CA PRO A 123 -5.41 -18.53 0.97
C PRO A 123 -6.11 -19.24 2.14
N GLU A 124 -5.47 -20.28 2.64
CA GLU A 124 -5.80 -20.90 3.92
C GLU A 124 -4.87 -20.32 5.00
N TYR A 125 -5.46 -19.67 6.01
CA TYR A 125 -4.70 -18.98 7.05
C TYR A 125 -4.41 -19.91 8.24
N THR A 126 -3.13 -20.09 8.56
CA THR A 126 -2.66 -20.96 9.66
C THR A 126 -1.45 -20.34 10.36
N ASP A 127 -1.20 -20.71 11.62
CA ASP A 127 0.04 -20.38 12.34
C ASP A 127 0.40 -18.88 12.35
N TYR A 128 -0.53 -18.04 12.80
CA TYR A 128 -0.36 -16.57 12.83
C TYR A 128 -1.09 -15.87 13.97
N CYS A 129 -1.79 -16.61 14.84
CA CYS A 129 -2.72 -15.97 15.76
C CYS A 129 -2.82 -16.70 17.09
N TRP A 130 -2.68 -15.93 18.16
CA TRP A 130 -2.89 -16.41 19.51
C TRP A 130 -4.38 -16.66 19.74
N ARG A 131 -4.68 -17.91 20.05
CA ARG A 131 -6.00 -18.39 20.39
C ARG A 131 -5.92 -19.04 21.76
N PRO A 132 -6.55 -18.49 22.80
CA PRO A 132 -6.66 -19.19 24.07
C PRO A 132 -7.55 -20.41 23.91
N GLU A 133 -7.32 -21.43 24.73
CA GLU A 133 -8.19 -22.59 24.81
C GLU A 133 -9.61 -22.17 25.21
N LEU A 134 -10.63 -22.80 24.63
CA LEU A 134 -12.03 -22.39 24.84
C LEU A 134 -12.43 -22.42 26.33
N GLU A 135 -11.91 -23.41 27.05
CA GLU A 135 -12.18 -23.66 28.48
C GLU A 135 -11.27 -22.86 29.43
N ASP A 136 -10.31 -22.08 28.90
CA ASP A 136 -9.48 -21.20 29.72
C ASP A 136 -10.37 -20.11 30.36
N PRO A 137 -10.49 -20.02 31.70
CA PRO A 137 -11.34 -19.01 32.33
C PRO A 137 -10.73 -17.60 32.27
N ASP A 138 -9.41 -17.48 32.06
CA ASP A 138 -8.69 -16.23 32.10
C ASP A 138 -8.58 -15.57 30.73
N LYS A 139 -8.27 -16.36 29.68
CA LYS A 139 -8.09 -15.90 28.29
C LYS A 139 -7.25 -14.62 28.21
N GLU A 140 -6.08 -14.68 28.82
CA GLU A 140 -5.23 -13.53 29.11
C GLU A 140 -3.85 -13.65 28.44
N ALA A 141 -3.39 -12.55 27.86
CA ALA A 141 -2.02 -12.37 27.38
C ALA A 141 -1.38 -11.17 28.07
N VAL A 142 -0.16 -11.35 28.57
CA VAL A 142 0.58 -10.31 29.31
C VAL A 142 1.91 -10.06 28.63
N PHE A 143 2.13 -8.80 28.27
CA PHE A 143 3.40 -8.27 27.78
C PHE A 143 4.13 -7.63 28.96
N THR A 144 5.32 -8.11 29.28
CA THR A 144 6.12 -7.61 30.40
C THR A 144 7.45 -7.04 29.93
N TRP A 145 7.77 -5.80 30.31
CA TRP A 145 9.04 -5.16 29.99
C TRP A 145 10.00 -5.20 31.18
N LYS A 146 11.26 -5.55 30.93
CA LYS A 146 12.32 -5.55 31.97
C LYS A 146 12.65 -4.16 32.51
N LYS A 147 12.38 -3.12 31.72
CA LYS A 147 12.53 -1.71 32.09
C LYS A 147 11.21 -1.00 31.83
N PRO A 148 10.80 -0.04 32.67
CA PRO A 148 9.60 0.74 32.41
C PRO A 148 9.65 1.45 31.05
N VAL A 149 8.52 1.45 30.35
CA VAL A 149 8.35 2.08 29.03
C VAL A 149 7.24 3.13 29.07
N THR A 150 7.16 3.92 28.00
CA THR A 150 6.01 4.77 27.71
C THR A 150 5.12 4.07 26.69
N VAL A 151 3.80 4.18 26.85
CA VAL A 151 2.79 3.70 25.90
C VAL A 151 1.89 4.86 25.51
N GLU A 152 1.75 5.12 24.22
CA GLU A 152 0.86 6.15 23.68
C GLU A 152 -0.13 5.62 22.64
N LYS A 153 0.18 4.49 21.99
CA LYS A 153 -0.69 3.84 21.01
C LYS A 153 -0.57 2.33 21.09
N ILE A 154 -1.70 1.66 20.95
CA ILE A 154 -1.79 0.19 20.81
C ILE A 154 -2.59 -0.11 19.54
N VAL A 155 -2.15 -1.06 18.73
CA VAL A 155 -2.87 -1.55 17.55
C VAL A 155 -3.08 -3.04 17.68
N LEU A 156 -4.35 -3.47 17.65
CA LEU A 156 -4.73 -4.87 17.74
C LEU A 156 -5.23 -5.38 16.40
N TYR A 157 -4.84 -6.60 16.07
CA TYR A 157 -5.29 -7.33 14.89
C TYR A 157 -5.95 -8.64 15.32
N GLY A 158 -7.15 -8.91 14.82
CA GLY A 158 -7.90 -10.13 15.12
C GLY A 158 -7.62 -11.28 14.15
N ALA A 159 -8.12 -12.47 14.48
CA ALA A 159 -8.15 -13.60 13.56
C ALA A 159 -8.90 -13.28 12.25
N VAL A 160 -8.46 -13.92 11.17
CA VAL A 160 -9.15 -13.91 9.87
C VAL A 160 -10.26 -14.94 9.89
N SER A 161 -11.46 -14.51 10.28
CA SER A 161 -12.64 -15.38 10.34
C SER A 161 -13.92 -14.62 10.03
N ALA A 162 -14.77 -15.22 9.20
CA ALA A 162 -16.11 -14.69 8.92
C ALA A 162 -17.12 -15.03 10.02
N GLU A 163 -16.87 -16.09 10.79
CA GLU A 163 -17.84 -16.68 11.73
C GLU A 163 -17.49 -16.40 13.19
N SER A 164 -16.21 -16.17 13.49
CA SER A 164 -15.72 -15.89 14.83
C SER A 164 -15.28 -14.44 15.00
N LYS A 165 -15.49 -13.88 16.19
CA LYS A 165 -15.04 -12.52 16.53
C LYS A 165 -14.90 -12.33 18.03
N ILE A 166 -14.01 -11.42 18.43
CA ILE A 166 -13.90 -10.96 19.81
C ILE A 166 -14.90 -9.82 20.01
N ASP A 167 -15.92 -10.07 20.84
CA ASP A 167 -16.97 -9.10 21.12
C ASP A 167 -16.52 -8.08 22.16
N ARG A 168 -15.75 -8.51 23.17
CA ARG A 168 -15.24 -7.63 24.23
C ARG A 168 -13.84 -8.06 24.65
N LEU A 169 -12.94 -7.09 24.73
CA LEU A 169 -11.56 -7.26 25.19
C LEU A 169 -11.20 -6.14 26.15
N GLN A 170 -10.45 -6.44 27.19
CA GLN A 170 -9.92 -5.44 28.11
C GLN A 170 -8.42 -5.28 27.89
N VAL A 171 -7.97 -4.03 27.78
CA VAL A 171 -6.56 -3.65 27.82
C VAL A 171 -6.30 -3.00 29.17
N THR A 172 -5.32 -3.51 29.91
CA THR A 172 -4.91 -2.95 31.21
C THR A 172 -3.41 -2.72 31.23
N LEU A 173 -2.97 -1.56 31.71
CA LEU A 173 -1.55 -1.25 31.91
C LEU A 173 -1.20 -1.29 33.40
N SER A 174 0.08 -1.55 33.70
CA SER A 174 0.57 -1.69 35.08
C SER A 174 0.39 -0.46 35.97
N ASN A 175 0.17 0.72 35.38
CA ASN A 175 -0.12 1.96 36.12
C ASN A 175 -1.60 2.11 36.53
N GLY A 176 -2.44 1.11 36.24
CA GLY A 176 -3.86 1.10 36.54
C GLY A 176 -4.76 1.64 35.43
N PHE A 177 -4.21 2.12 34.30
CA PHE A 177 -5.02 2.40 33.12
C PHE A 177 -5.74 1.13 32.68
N SER A 178 -7.04 1.22 32.40
CA SER A 178 -7.82 0.11 31.86
C SER A 178 -8.87 0.64 30.90
N GLN A 179 -8.99 -0.02 29.74
CA GLN A 179 -9.97 0.30 28.71
C GLN A 179 -10.61 -0.98 28.19
N THR A 180 -11.94 -1.01 28.19
CA THR A 180 -12.71 -2.05 27.51
C THR A 180 -12.90 -1.64 26.06
N ILE A 181 -12.57 -2.57 25.18
CA ILE A 181 -12.76 -2.51 23.74
C ILE A 181 -14.00 -3.33 23.41
N GLU A 182 -14.91 -2.70 22.69
CA GLU A 182 -16.12 -3.33 22.18
C GLU A 182 -15.93 -3.63 20.69
N ASN A 183 -16.20 -4.87 20.29
CA ASN A 183 -16.07 -5.41 18.94
C ASN A 183 -14.69 -5.18 18.30
N LEU A 184 -13.78 -6.15 18.48
CA LEU A 184 -12.55 -6.15 17.68
C LEU A 184 -12.92 -6.34 16.20
N PRO A 185 -12.39 -5.51 15.27
CA PRO A 185 -12.69 -5.62 13.86
C PRO A 185 -12.38 -7.02 13.31
N GLN A 186 -13.28 -7.53 12.47
CA GLN A 186 -13.13 -8.84 11.85
C GLN A 186 -12.08 -8.83 10.74
N ASN A 187 -11.70 -10.04 10.29
CA ASN A 187 -10.80 -10.26 9.16
C ASN A 187 -9.45 -9.57 9.32
N GLY A 188 -8.93 -9.54 10.55
CA GLY A 188 -7.65 -8.90 10.90
C GLY A 188 -7.54 -7.41 10.52
N ASN A 189 -8.66 -6.71 10.41
CA ASN A 189 -8.62 -5.25 10.30
C ASN A 189 -8.05 -4.65 11.60
N PRO A 190 -7.17 -3.64 11.50
CA PRO A 190 -6.55 -3.04 12.68
C PRO A 190 -7.57 -2.27 13.51
N LEU A 191 -7.43 -2.35 14.83
CA LEU A 191 -8.05 -1.43 15.79
C LEU A 191 -6.96 -0.60 16.48
N GLU A 192 -7.03 0.71 16.34
CA GLU A 192 -6.12 1.63 17.03
C GLU A 192 -6.73 2.11 18.37
N ILE A 193 -5.94 2.07 19.42
CA ILE A 193 -6.29 2.47 20.78
C ILE A 193 -5.30 3.55 21.22
N PHE A 194 -5.83 4.67 21.71
CA PHE A 194 -5.08 5.84 22.12
C PHE A 194 -5.29 6.11 23.61
N PRO A 195 -4.53 5.47 24.51
CA PRO A 195 -4.65 5.68 25.96
C PRO A 195 -4.15 7.06 26.43
N GLY A 196 -3.64 7.92 25.52
CA GLY A 196 -2.82 9.07 25.86
C GLY A 196 -1.44 8.65 26.37
N LYS A 197 -0.62 9.60 26.81
CA LYS A 197 0.74 9.31 27.30
C LYS A 197 0.72 8.59 28.65
N GLN A 198 1.00 7.29 28.63
CA GLN A 198 1.11 6.44 29.82
C GLN A 198 2.58 6.15 30.11
N GLU A 199 3.09 6.65 31.23
CA GLU A 199 4.51 6.52 31.61
C GLU A 199 4.71 5.45 32.70
N ASN A 200 5.95 4.96 32.81
CA ASN A 200 6.37 3.95 33.80
C ASN A 200 5.60 2.62 33.68
N ILE A 201 5.25 2.21 32.46
CA ILE A 201 4.56 0.97 32.20
C ILE A 201 5.54 -0.20 32.25
N THR A 202 5.26 -1.20 33.07
CA THR A 202 6.04 -2.45 33.18
C THR A 202 5.30 -3.64 32.59
N SER A 203 3.97 -3.56 32.46
CA SER A 203 3.17 -4.58 31.79
C SER A 203 1.93 -4.02 31.10
N CYS A 204 1.50 -4.74 30.06
CA CYS A 204 0.24 -4.55 29.35
C CYS A 204 -0.45 -5.91 29.27
N THR A 205 -1.70 -5.97 29.73
CA THR A 205 -2.52 -7.17 29.74
C THR A 205 -3.67 -7.02 28.75
N LEU A 206 -3.83 -8.02 27.89
CA LEU A 206 -4.99 -8.20 27.03
C LEU A 206 -5.84 -9.34 27.61
N LYS A 207 -7.12 -9.09 27.88
CA LYS A 207 -8.04 -10.09 28.39
C LYS A 207 -9.29 -10.18 27.53
N ILE A 208 -9.55 -11.35 26.94
CA ILE A 208 -10.78 -11.58 26.17
C ILE A 208 -11.94 -11.80 27.15
N LEU A 209 -12.89 -10.86 27.19
CA LEU A 209 -14.03 -10.91 28.10
C LEU A 209 -15.21 -11.71 27.51
N SER A 210 -15.43 -11.59 26.19
CA SER A 210 -16.44 -12.37 25.48
C SER A 210 -16.11 -12.45 23.98
N ALA A 211 -16.53 -13.54 23.35
CA ALA A 211 -16.36 -13.79 21.92
C ALA A 211 -17.51 -14.62 21.36
N THR A 212 -17.70 -14.52 20.05
CA THR A 212 -18.63 -15.32 19.25
C THR A 212 -17.82 -16.31 18.41
N GLY A 213 -18.32 -17.55 18.29
CA GLY A 213 -17.64 -18.62 17.57
C GLY A 213 -16.53 -19.28 18.39
N THR A 214 -15.74 -20.15 17.74
CA THR A 214 -14.67 -20.92 18.38
C THR A 214 -13.28 -20.62 17.84
N ASP A 215 -13.19 -19.86 16.75
CA ASP A 215 -11.95 -19.54 16.05
C ASP A 215 -11.57 -18.05 16.22
N TYR A 216 -11.84 -17.50 17.40
CA TYR A 216 -11.46 -16.13 17.75
C TYR A 216 -10.03 -16.09 18.29
N GLY A 217 -9.35 -14.97 18.08
CA GLY A 217 -7.99 -14.78 18.58
C GLY A 217 -7.43 -13.42 18.15
N ILE A 218 -6.20 -13.16 18.58
CA ILE A 218 -5.44 -11.95 18.28
C ILE A 218 -4.22 -12.36 17.47
N SER A 219 -4.09 -11.83 16.25
CA SER A 219 -2.93 -12.11 15.40
C SER A 219 -1.73 -11.26 15.75
N GLU A 220 -1.93 -10.02 16.18
CA GLU A 220 -0.82 -9.12 16.53
C GLU A 220 -1.30 -8.07 17.54
N CYS A 221 -0.41 -7.72 18.47
CA CYS A 221 -0.53 -6.55 19.35
C CYS A 221 0.70 -5.67 19.18
N GLU A 222 0.52 -4.57 18.46
CA GLU A 222 1.57 -3.58 18.29
C GLU A 222 1.42 -2.49 19.35
N ILE A 223 2.48 -2.22 20.12
CA ILE A 223 2.49 -1.21 21.18
C ILE A 223 3.54 -0.18 20.82
N TYR A 224 3.21 1.10 20.91
CA TYR A 224 4.08 2.20 20.51
C TYR A 224 4.28 3.20 21.65
N SER A 225 5.52 3.67 21.77
CA SER A 225 5.90 4.70 22.75
C SER A 225 5.48 6.11 22.37
N THR A 226 5.14 6.33 21.10
CA THR A 226 4.61 7.58 20.57
C THR A 226 3.37 7.33 19.72
N GLU A 227 2.40 8.23 19.81
CA GLU A 227 1.26 8.22 18.88
C GLU A 227 1.71 8.52 17.45
N GLU A 228 2.49 9.59 17.29
CA GLU A 228 2.95 10.07 15.99
C GLU A 228 3.99 9.15 15.37
N PHE A 229 3.87 8.95 14.06
CA PHE A 229 4.87 8.31 13.23
C PHE A 229 5.46 9.34 12.27
N THR A 230 6.75 9.65 12.45
CA THR A 230 7.49 10.40 11.43
C THR A 230 7.94 9.44 10.33
N SER A 231 7.20 9.44 9.21
CA SER A 231 7.62 8.69 8.04
C SER A 231 9.03 9.12 7.60
N LYS A 232 9.85 8.13 7.22
CA LYS A 232 11.15 8.39 6.59
C LYS A 232 11.02 8.82 5.14
N LEU A 233 9.83 8.66 4.54
CA LEU A 233 9.55 9.18 3.21
C LEU A 233 9.46 10.71 3.27
N VAL A 234 10.29 11.35 2.46
CA VAL A 234 10.27 12.80 2.31
C VAL A 234 8.91 13.22 1.74
N PRO A 235 8.26 14.27 2.27
CA PRO A 235 7.04 14.80 1.70
C PRO A 235 7.18 15.07 0.20
N PHE A 236 6.16 14.72 -0.58
CA PHE A 236 6.17 14.92 -2.02
C PHE A 236 4.76 15.24 -2.54
N CYS A 237 4.71 15.81 -3.75
CA CYS A 237 3.48 15.93 -4.51
C CYS A 237 3.65 15.31 -5.89
N LYS A 238 2.53 15.01 -6.55
CA LYS A 238 2.52 14.50 -7.91
C LYS A 238 1.31 15.03 -8.68
N ILE A 239 1.55 15.52 -9.89
CA ILE A 239 0.49 15.93 -10.81
C ILE A 239 -0.16 14.68 -11.41
N ARG A 240 -1.50 14.69 -11.41
CA ARG A 240 -2.33 13.61 -11.95
C ARG A 240 -3.17 14.08 -13.12
N ILE A 241 -3.36 13.18 -14.10
CA ILE A 241 -4.29 13.34 -15.22
C ILE A 241 -5.12 12.05 -15.32
N GLU A 242 -6.43 12.18 -15.12
CA GLU A 242 -7.36 11.02 -15.06
C GLU A 242 -6.85 9.97 -14.04
N ASP A 243 -6.48 10.45 -12.85
CA ASP A 243 -5.88 9.73 -11.71
C ASP A 243 -4.47 9.13 -11.91
N ASN A 244 -3.99 9.04 -13.15
CA ASN A 244 -2.64 8.59 -13.46
C ASN A 244 -1.58 9.60 -13.03
N PHE A 245 -0.47 9.13 -12.46
CA PHE A 245 0.69 9.97 -12.18
C PHE A 245 1.33 10.40 -13.50
N ALA A 246 1.35 11.71 -13.77
CA ALA A 246 1.85 12.25 -15.03
C ALA A 246 3.36 12.50 -14.97
N TYR A 247 4.07 12.27 -16.06
CA TYR A 247 5.50 12.60 -16.20
C TYR A 247 5.72 13.34 -17.51
N GLU A 248 6.07 12.62 -18.57
CA GLU A 248 5.86 13.04 -19.94
C GLU A 248 4.51 12.49 -20.41
N TYR A 249 3.55 13.38 -20.65
CA TYR A 249 2.17 13.03 -20.94
C TYR A 249 1.80 13.44 -22.36
N PHE A 250 1.41 12.48 -23.19
CA PHE A 250 1.09 12.70 -24.58
C PHE A 250 -0.42 12.84 -24.79
N VAL A 251 -0.82 13.87 -25.54
CA VAL A 251 -2.21 14.09 -25.90
C VAL A 251 -2.37 14.32 -27.39
N ASN A 252 -3.57 14.11 -27.91
CA ASN A 252 -3.87 14.47 -29.29
C ASN A 252 -3.75 15.98 -29.48
N LYS A 253 -3.22 16.42 -30.62
CA LYS A 253 -3.18 17.85 -31.00
C LYS A 253 -4.55 18.54 -30.91
N ASN A 254 -5.65 17.82 -31.05
CA ASN A 254 -7.00 18.37 -30.95
C ASN A 254 -7.52 18.47 -29.50
N CYS A 255 -6.78 17.93 -28.52
CA CYS A 255 -7.12 18.08 -27.10
C CYS A 255 -7.02 19.56 -26.71
N LYS A 256 -8.09 20.09 -26.12
CA LYS A 256 -8.20 21.50 -25.70
C LYS A 256 -8.22 21.68 -24.20
N VAL A 257 -8.64 20.66 -23.46
CA VAL A 257 -8.80 20.71 -22.02
C VAL A 257 -8.33 19.41 -21.41
N LEU A 258 -7.56 19.49 -20.32
CA LEU A 258 -7.17 18.33 -19.52
C LEU A 258 -7.50 18.59 -18.04
N PRO A 259 -8.11 17.63 -17.34
CA PRO A 259 -8.23 17.70 -15.89
C PRO A 259 -6.84 17.50 -15.25
N LEU A 260 -6.50 18.36 -14.29
CA LEU A 260 -5.32 18.26 -13.45
C LEU A 260 -5.75 18.09 -12.01
N THR A 261 -5.28 17.02 -11.37
CA THR A 261 -5.43 16.84 -9.92
C THR A 261 -4.05 16.68 -9.29
N LEU A 262 -3.99 16.79 -7.96
CA LEU A 262 -2.77 16.63 -7.20
C LEU A 262 -2.89 15.42 -6.28
N TYR A 263 -1.81 14.68 -6.17
CA TYR A 263 -1.57 13.76 -5.06
C TYR A 263 -0.51 14.39 -4.16
N THR A 264 -0.69 14.31 -2.85
CA THR A 264 0.25 14.86 -1.86
C THR A 264 0.44 13.84 -0.75
N TYR A 265 1.70 13.63 -0.37
CA TYR A 265 2.09 12.78 0.75
C TYR A 265 2.94 13.59 1.73
N GLY A 266 2.62 13.51 3.02
CA GLY A 266 3.41 14.16 4.08
C GLY A 266 3.46 15.69 4.03
N ASN A 267 2.68 16.34 3.17
CA ASN A 267 2.64 17.79 3.00
C ASN A 267 1.26 18.32 3.39
N THR A 268 1.22 19.21 4.39
CA THR A 268 0.00 19.88 4.87
C THR A 268 -0.24 21.23 4.19
N GLY A 269 0.80 21.82 3.59
CA GLY A 269 0.71 23.10 2.89
C GLY A 269 -0.06 23.00 1.57
N LYS A 270 -0.63 24.12 1.11
CA LYS A 270 -1.29 24.20 -0.19
C LYS A 270 -0.25 24.05 -1.32
N VAL A 271 -0.57 23.23 -2.32
CA VAL A 271 0.24 23.07 -3.54
C VAL A 271 -0.48 23.77 -4.70
N ALA A 272 0.20 24.72 -5.33
CA ALA A 272 -0.31 25.47 -6.48
C ALA A 272 0.20 24.87 -7.80
N LEU A 273 -0.63 24.97 -8.84
CA LEU A 273 -0.30 24.54 -10.20
C LEU A 273 -0.01 25.77 -11.08
N THR A 274 1.12 25.76 -11.77
CA THR A 274 1.56 26.83 -12.69
C THR A 274 1.98 26.26 -14.04
N VAL A 275 1.86 27.09 -15.09
CA VAL A 275 2.41 26.79 -16.42
C VAL A 275 3.75 27.49 -16.53
N GLU A 276 4.84 26.72 -16.52
CA GLU A 276 6.22 27.23 -16.62
C GLU A 276 6.64 27.48 -18.07
N LYS A 277 6.06 26.73 -19.01
CA LYS A 277 6.31 26.88 -20.45
C LYS A 277 5.03 26.66 -21.23
N GLY A 278 4.73 27.57 -22.15
CA GLY A 278 3.55 27.55 -23.01
C GLY A 278 2.65 28.77 -22.78
N ARG A 279 1.61 28.91 -23.60
CA ARG A 279 0.55 29.93 -23.47
C ARG A 279 -0.74 29.35 -22.88
N SER A 280 -0.74 28.07 -22.58
CA SER A 280 -1.84 27.36 -21.91
C SER A 280 -2.08 27.93 -20.51
N VAL A 281 -3.31 27.83 -20.02
CA VAL A 281 -3.72 28.43 -18.74
C VAL A 281 -4.42 27.39 -17.87
N ILE A 282 -4.13 27.41 -16.57
CA ILE A 282 -4.81 26.55 -15.60
C ILE A 282 -5.92 27.34 -14.92
N ARG A 283 -7.16 26.82 -14.94
CA ARG A 283 -8.33 27.36 -14.24
C ARG A 283 -9.17 26.21 -13.69
N ASP A 284 -9.59 26.32 -12.43
CA ASP A 284 -10.48 25.36 -11.77
C ASP A 284 -10.02 23.89 -11.91
N GLY A 285 -8.72 23.64 -11.68
CA GLY A 285 -8.13 22.30 -11.79
C GLY A 285 -8.11 21.75 -13.22
N LYS A 286 -8.23 22.59 -14.25
CA LYS A 286 -8.17 22.20 -15.65
C LYS A 286 -7.14 23.02 -16.40
N LEU A 287 -6.36 22.34 -17.24
CA LEU A 287 -5.49 22.98 -18.21
C LEU A 287 -6.26 23.26 -19.48
N PHE A 288 -6.35 24.54 -19.87
CA PHE A 288 -6.84 24.98 -21.17
C PHE A 288 -5.66 25.15 -22.12
N ILE A 289 -5.60 24.29 -23.13
CA ILE A 289 -4.46 24.14 -24.03
C ILE A 289 -4.54 25.16 -25.16
N ALA A 290 -3.52 26.03 -25.25
CA ALA A 290 -3.40 26.98 -26.34
C ALA A 290 -3.01 26.28 -27.64
N ASP A 291 -3.57 26.71 -28.78
CA ASP A 291 -3.32 26.05 -30.07
C ASP A 291 -1.90 26.14 -30.58
N SER A 292 -1.17 27.18 -30.17
CA SER A 292 0.24 27.34 -30.48
C SER A 292 1.16 26.36 -29.74
N ASP A 293 0.74 25.84 -28.59
CA ASP A 293 1.62 25.06 -27.74
C ASP A 293 1.80 23.66 -28.31
N GLN A 294 3.05 23.22 -28.50
CA GLN A 294 3.37 21.81 -28.82
C GLN A 294 3.86 21.05 -27.57
N GLU A 295 4.52 21.78 -26.67
CA GLU A 295 5.00 21.31 -25.37
C GLU A 295 4.55 22.30 -24.30
N ILE A 296 4.05 21.79 -23.18
CA ILE A 296 3.61 22.58 -22.04
C ILE A 296 4.29 22.02 -20.79
N PHE A 297 4.95 22.88 -20.02
CA PHE A 297 5.58 22.48 -18.76
C PHE A 297 4.68 22.94 -17.63
N ILE A 298 4.31 22.01 -16.75
CA ILE A 298 3.45 22.31 -15.61
C ILE A 298 4.21 21.97 -14.35
N ARG A 299 4.18 22.91 -13.40
CA ARG A 299 4.77 22.75 -12.09
C ARG A 299 3.69 22.73 -11.03
N ALA A 300 3.84 21.82 -10.08
CA ALA A 300 3.13 21.81 -8.82
C ALA A 300 4.13 22.16 -7.74
N GLN A 301 3.84 23.14 -6.88
CA GLN A 301 4.78 23.56 -5.84
C GLN A 301 4.04 24.11 -4.62
N ASN A 302 4.52 23.78 -3.42
CA ASN A 302 4.05 24.42 -2.18
C ASN A 302 4.67 25.84 -2.02
N GLU A 303 4.14 26.63 -1.08
CA GLU A 303 4.58 28.03 -0.91
C GLU A 303 6.07 28.16 -0.57
N GLU A 304 6.62 27.23 0.22
CA GLU A 304 8.03 27.20 0.62
C GLU A 304 8.97 26.70 -0.51
N GLY A 305 8.42 26.07 -1.54
CA GLY A 305 9.16 25.43 -2.60
C GLY A 305 9.86 24.11 -2.23
N SER A 306 9.72 23.65 -0.99
CA SER A 306 10.30 22.39 -0.47
C SER A 306 9.66 21.13 -1.06
N VAL A 307 8.40 21.22 -1.49
CA VAL A 307 7.64 20.12 -2.10
C VAL A 307 7.18 20.54 -3.49
N TRP A 308 7.67 19.85 -4.52
CA TRP A 308 7.32 20.16 -5.91
C TRP A 308 7.35 18.94 -6.83
N ASP A 309 6.63 19.06 -7.96
CA ASP A 309 6.64 18.14 -9.10
C ASP A 309 6.61 18.94 -10.40
N GLN A 310 7.13 18.38 -11.48
CA GLN A 310 7.06 18.99 -12.80
C GLN A 310 6.83 17.94 -13.88
N ILE A 311 5.88 18.23 -14.77
CA ILE A 311 5.51 17.37 -15.88
C ILE A 311 5.63 18.11 -17.21
N ILE A 312 5.69 17.35 -18.31
CA ILE A 312 5.68 17.86 -19.67
C ILE A 312 4.46 17.27 -20.38
N ILE A 313 3.61 18.12 -20.94
CA ILE A 313 2.52 17.68 -21.83
C ILE A 313 2.96 17.90 -23.27
N ARG A 314 2.93 16.83 -24.07
CA ARG A 314 3.30 16.84 -25.49
C ARG A 314 2.10 16.58 -26.37
N ARG A 315 1.85 17.48 -27.31
CA ARG A 315 0.79 17.30 -28.30
C ARG A 315 1.33 16.55 -29.50
N LEU A 316 0.72 15.40 -29.78
CA LEU A 316 1.06 14.58 -30.93
C LEU A 316 -0.04 14.63 -31.98
N SER A 317 0.39 14.57 -33.24
CA SER A 317 -0.53 14.29 -34.34
C SER A 317 -1.13 12.88 -34.18
N TRP A 318 -2.22 12.61 -34.90
CA TRP A 318 -2.81 11.28 -34.94
C TRP A 318 -1.79 10.21 -35.38
N PHE A 319 -0.92 10.53 -36.34
CA PHE A 319 0.16 9.63 -36.77
C PHE A 319 1.21 9.43 -35.67
N GLY A 320 1.55 10.48 -34.92
CA GLY A 320 2.46 10.39 -33.77
C GLY A 320 1.93 9.46 -32.69
N LEU A 321 0.66 9.61 -32.31
CA LEU A 321 -0.01 8.73 -31.35
C LEU A 321 -0.06 7.28 -31.85
N LYS A 322 -0.36 7.06 -33.13
CA LYS A 322 -0.33 5.73 -33.73
C LYS A 322 1.05 5.10 -33.68
N ARG A 323 2.11 5.86 -33.92
CA ARG A 323 3.50 5.37 -33.85
C ARG A 323 3.86 4.92 -32.44
N LYS A 324 3.48 5.67 -31.40
CA LYS A 324 3.65 5.25 -29.99
C LYS A 324 2.90 3.94 -29.72
N LYS A 325 1.61 3.85 -30.09
CA LYS A 325 0.83 2.60 -29.99
C LYS A 325 1.47 1.41 -30.70
N LEU A 326 2.11 1.62 -31.86
CA LEU A 326 2.83 0.56 -32.56
C LEU A 326 4.11 0.11 -31.82
N SER A 327 4.83 1.05 -31.18
CA SER A 327 5.95 0.73 -30.30
C SER A 327 5.49 -0.14 -29.14
N ASP A 328 4.36 0.21 -28.52
CA ASP A 328 3.75 -0.54 -27.42
C ASP A 328 3.40 -1.97 -27.84
N ILE A 329 2.84 -2.16 -29.04
CA ILE A 329 2.57 -3.49 -29.61
C ILE A 329 3.87 -4.29 -29.82
N ALA A 330 4.93 -3.65 -30.30
CA ALA A 330 6.23 -4.31 -30.49
C ALA A 330 6.81 -4.79 -29.15
N ASP A 331 6.68 -3.98 -28.10
CA ASP A 331 7.08 -4.34 -26.73
C ASP A 331 6.26 -5.52 -26.19
N ARG A 332 4.94 -5.59 -26.44
CA ARG A 332 4.12 -6.77 -26.08
C ARG A 332 4.61 -8.03 -26.81
N ILE A 333 4.96 -7.92 -28.09
CA ILE A 333 5.47 -9.06 -28.87
C ILE A 333 6.82 -9.53 -28.31
N TYR A 334 7.71 -8.59 -27.97
CA TYR A 334 8.98 -8.87 -27.31
C TYR A 334 8.77 -9.66 -26.01
N LEU A 335 7.94 -9.14 -25.11
CA LEU A 335 7.66 -9.80 -23.82
C LEU A 335 7.03 -11.17 -23.99
N LYS A 336 6.09 -11.34 -24.94
CA LYS A 336 5.50 -12.65 -25.24
C LYS A 336 6.55 -13.65 -25.72
N LYS A 337 7.47 -13.24 -26.60
CA LYS A 337 8.57 -14.10 -27.06
C LYS A 337 9.52 -14.45 -25.91
N ARG A 338 9.88 -13.47 -25.09
CA ARG A 338 10.74 -13.66 -23.92
C ARG A 338 10.12 -14.61 -22.90
N LYS A 339 8.84 -14.44 -22.58
CA LYS A 339 8.04 -15.35 -21.72
C LYS A 339 8.07 -16.79 -22.22
N ARG A 340 8.00 -17.02 -23.54
CA ARG A 340 8.13 -18.37 -24.12
C ARG A 340 9.53 -18.94 -23.94
N GLN A 341 10.58 -18.15 -24.21
CA GLN A 341 11.98 -18.59 -24.03
C GLN A 341 12.28 -18.97 -22.59
N LEU A 342 11.88 -18.14 -21.62
CA LEU A 342 12.13 -18.39 -20.20
C LEU A 342 11.41 -19.63 -19.68
N LYS A 343 10.17 -19.89 -20.16
CA LYS A 343 9.46 -21.15 -19.84
C LYS A 343 10.20 -22.41 -20.30
N HIS A 344 11.02 -22.32 -21.35
CA HIS A 344 11.84 -23.44 -21.81
C HIS A 344 13.14 -23.60 -21.00
N GLN A 345 13.62 -22.55 -20.33
CA GLN A 345 14.83 -22.59 -19.50
C GLN A 345 14.55 -23.05 -18.05
N LEU A 346 13.29 -22.97 -17.61
CA LEU A 346 12.81 -23.39 -16.28
C LEU A 346 12.21 -24.81 -16.27
N LYS A 347 12.28 -25.53 -17.39
CA LYS A 347 12.03 -26.97 -17.50
C LYS A 347 13.36 -27.67 -17.57
#